data_AF-A0A4Q2Y8X4-F1
#
_entry.id   AF-A0A4Q2Y8X4-F1
#
_cell.length_a   1.000
_cell.length_b   1.000
_cell.length_c   1.000
_cell.angle_alpha   90.00
_cell.angle_beta   90.00
_cell.angle_gamma   90.00
#
_symmetry.space_group_name_H-M   'P 1'
#
loop_
_entity.id
_entity.type
_entity.pdbx_description
1 polymer ?
#
loop_
_entity_poly.entity_id
_entity_poly.type
_entity_poly.pdbx_seq_one_letter_code
_entity_poly.pdbx_strand_id
1 'polypeptide(L)'
;KEVAELCAELGIECHAHADVSLHAPHEVLTKTGQPYKVFTPYCKNWLTLEKPAPLPTPSDLRTPAGLESLPLPAVSLWGLENPTADLPEPGEQAARDRLKSAVGKIIDRYSARRDFPAQDGTSRISQDLRYGLLSMRTVYAEVVKARASAAPAAQASIDIYIKELAWREFYLAILHHFPNVLHEEFNADWRGVPWDEPGETFEAWKEGRTGFPIVDAGMRELLATGFMHNRVRMITAMFLTKDLHLDWKLGESWFMQHLTEGEIASNNGGWQWSAGTGADAAPYFRIQNPWSQTGRYDPDGIYIKRWIPELAHVDPALFTAPPKDGRPLAPGYPLPCLSLHNGLYLFGQDLLDFEVALPSIWSLSPLRRCVDVEPIRPIERLQLLPG
;
A
#
# COMPACT_ATOMS: atom_id res chain seq x y z
N LYS A 1 -15.41 13.43 20.56
CA LYS A 1 -16.73 13.48 21.23
C LYS A 1 -16.55 13.86 22.70
N GLU A 2 -15.84 13.05 23.48
CA GLU A 2 -15.55 13.31 24.91
C GLU A 2 -14.95 14.71 25.16
N VAL A 3 -14.00 15.18 24.34
CA VAL A 3 -13.46 16.54 24.44
C VAL A 3 -14.54 17.63 24.29
N ALA A 4 -15.49 17.45 23.36
CA ALA A 4 -16.56 18.43 23.15
C ALA A 4 -17.59 18.41 24.30
N GLU A 5 -17.85 17.24 24.88
CA GLU A 5 -18.68 17.09 26.08
C GLU A 5 -18.04 17.79 27.28
N LEU A 6 -16.74 17.57 27.49
CA LEU A 6 -15.97 18.26 28.53
C LEU A 6 -15.96 19.79 28.34
N CYS A 7 -15.76 20.28 27.11
CA CYS A 7 -15.84 21.71 26.83
C CYS A 7 -17.23 22.28 27.19
N ALA A 8 -18.31 21.57 26.84
CA ALA A 8 -19.66 22.00 27.18
C ALA A 8 -19.91 22.04 28.70
N GLU A 9 -19.42 21.05 29.45
CA GLU A 9 -19.48 21.05 30.93
C GLU A 9 -18.75 22.24 31.55
N LEU A 10 -17.64 22.66 30.94
CA LEU A 10 -16.84 23.80 31.38
C LEU A 10 -17.34 25.15 30.82
N GLY A 11 -18.41 25.16 30.02
CA GLY A 11 -18.91 26.38 29.39
C GLY A 11 -17.97 26.97 28.32
N ILE A 12 -17.15 26.13 27.70
CA ILE A 12 -16.20 26.48 26.63
C ILE A 12 -16.80 26.10 25.27
N GLU A 13 -16.81 27.04 24.33
CA GLU A 13 -17.22 26.75 22.96
C GLU A 13 -16.19 25.86 22.24
N CYS A 14 -16.67 24.81 21.56
CA CYS A 14 -15.84 23.85 20.85
C CYS A 14 -16.30 23.71 19.40
N HIS A 15 -15.45 24.09 18.44
CA HIS A 15 -15.72 24.00 17.00
C HIS A 15 -14.80 22.98 16.34
N ALA A 16 -15.37 22.00 15.66
CA ALA A 16 -14.64 21.04 14.84
C ALA A 16 -14.72 21.44 13.36
N HIS A 17 -13.61 21.30 12.64
CA HIS A 17 -13.52 21.62 11.22
C HIS A 17 -12.96 20.42 10.45
N ALA A 18 -13.52 20.15 9.28
CA ALA A 18 -12.99 19.13 8.37
C ALA A 18 -11.72 19.65 7.70
N ASP A 19 -10.64 18.86 7.74
CA ASP A 19 -9.35 19.27 7.17
C ASP A 19 -8.56 18.13 6.48
N VAL A 20 -8.61 16.92 7.07
CA VAL A 20 -7.79 15.77 6.67
C VAL A 20 -8.05 15.27 5.24
N SER A 21 -9.24 15.54 4.69
CA SER A 21 -9.68 15.14 3.35
C SER A 21 -10.30 16.32 2.58
N LEU A 22 -10.43 16.17 1.26
CA LEU A 22 -11.21 17.07 0.40
C LEU A 22 -12.70 16.94 0.67
N HIS A 23 -13.17 15.70 0.86
CA HIS A 23 -14.55 15.39 1.20
C HIS A 23 -14.61 14.60 2.50
N ALA A 24 -15.52 14.99 3.38
CA ALA A 24 -15.87 14.20 4.55
C ALA A 24 -16.55 12.88 4.11
N PRO A 25 -16.44 11.80 4.90
CA PRO A 25 -17.01 10.50 4.54
C PRO A 25 -18.51 10.49 4.21
N HIS A 26 -19.29 11.42 4.77
CA HIS A 26 -20.74 11.53 4.53
C HIS A 26 -21.09 12.35 3.28
N GLU A 27 -20.12 13.01 2.64
CA GLU A 27 -20.33 13.80 1.42
C GLU A 27 -20.24 12.92 0.15
N VAL A 28 -19.61 11.75 0.24
CA VAL A 28 -19.42 10.83 -0.90
C VAL A 28 -20.21 9.54 -0.68
N LEU A 29 -21.51 9.61 -0.92
CA LEU A 29 -22.45 8.49 -0.75
C LEU A 29 -23.05 8.03 -2.08
N THR A 30 -23.59 6.81 -2.10
CA THR A 30 -24.38 6.33 -3.25
C THR A 30 -25.63 7.18 -3.46
N LYS A 31 -26.31 7.01 -4.59
CA LYS A 31 -27.60 7.66 -4.86
C LYS A 31 -28.70 7.34 -3.83
N THR A 32 -28.55 6.24 -3.10
CA THR A 32 -29.47 5.83 -2.03
C THR A 32 -29.01 6.28 -0.63
N GLY A 33 -27.98 7.14 -0.55
CA GLY A 33 -27.44 7.64 0.72
C GLY A 33 -26.62 6.60 1.50
N GLN A 34 -26.14 5.54 0.84
CA GLN A 34 -25.36 4.49 1.50
C GLN A 34 -23.85 4.68 1.27
N PRO A 35 -22.99 4.21 2.20
CA PRO A 35 -21.54 4.20 1.97
C PRO A 35 -21.14 3.32 0.78
N TYR A 36 -20.11 3.74 0.05
CA TYR A 36 -19.50 2.88 -0.97
C TYR A 36 -18.64 1.79 -0.33
N LYS A 37 -18.66 0.60 -0.94
CA LYS A 37 -17.81 -0.56 -0.56
C LYS A 37 -16.84 -0.98 -1.67
N VAL A 38 -16.84 -0.27 -2.80
CA VAL A 38 -16.04 -0.55 -4.00
C VAL A 38 -15.44 0.76 -4.49
N PHE A 39 -14.14 0.79 -4.81
CA PHE A 39 -13.44 2.03 -5.13
C PHE A 39 -13.90 2.65 -6.45
N THR A 40 -14.05 1.87 -7.51
CA THR A 40 -14.39 2.40 -8.84
C THR A 40 -15.63 3.32 -8.85
N PRO A 41 -16.79 2.91 -8.30
CA PRO A 41 -17.96 3.79 -8.22
C PRO A 41 -17.81 4.93 -7.21
N TYR A 42 -17.05 4.73 -6.11
CA TYR A 42 -16.69 5.82 -5.18
C TYR A 42 -15.89 6.91 -5.91
N CYS A 43 -14.80 6.53 -6.56
CA CYS A 43 -13.91 7.42 -7.30
C CYS A 43 -14.66 8.17 -8.41
N LYS A 44 -15.56 7.50 -9.13
CA LYS A 44 -16.40 8.15 -10.14
C LYS A 44 -17.26 9.26 -9.55
N ASN A 45 -17.89 9.03 -8.38
CA ASN A 45 -18.66 10.06 -7.70
C ASN A 45 -17.75 11.17 -7.14
N TRP A 46 -16.71 10.78 -6.39
CA TRP A 46 -15.71 11.67 -5.80
C TRP A 46 -15.16 12.67 -6.81
N LEU A 47 -14.84 12.23 -8.03
CA LEU A 47 -14.34 13.10 -9.11
C LEU A 47 -15.34 14.16 -9.58
N THR A 48 -16.65 13.91 -9.47
CA THR A 48 -17.69 14.85 -9.91
C THR A 48 -18.01 15.95 -8.90
N LEU A 49 -17.68 15.74 -7.63
CA LEU A 49 -17.93 16.71 -6.57
C LEU A 49 -16.96 17.89 -6.65
N GLU A 50 -17.47 19.10 -6.42
CA GLU A 50 -16.67 20.32 -6.33
C GLU A 50 -15.62 20.20 -5.23
N LYS A 51 -14.36 20.54 -5.52
CA LYS A 51 -13.28 20.44 -4.53
C LYS A 51 -13.08 21.78 -3.82
N PRO A 52 -13.02 21.80 -2.48
CA PRO A 52 -12.78 23.03 -1.75
C PRO A 52 -11.39 23.59 -2.06
N ALA A 53 -11.30 24.91 -2.25
CA ALA A 53 -10.04 25.60 -2.48
C ALA A 53 -9.19 25.66 -1.19
N PRO A 54 -7.85 25.74 -1.31
CA PRO A 54 -6.99 26.04 -0.16
C PRO A 54 -7.39 27.36 0.51
N LEU A 55 -7.36 27.39 1.84
CA LEU A 55 -7.58 28.61 2.62
C LEU A 55 -6.28 29.42 2.75
N PRO A 56 -6.34 30.75 2.86
CA PRO A 56 -5.16 31.57 3.07
C PRO A 56 -4.53 31.31 4.43
N THR A 57 -3.20 31.42 4.50
CA THR A 57 -2.47 31.45 5.78
C THR A 57 -2.90 32.68 6.59
N PRO A 58 -3.21 32.55 7.88
CA PRO A 58 -3.48 33.71 8.74
C PRO A 58 -2.29 34.68 8.73
N SER A 59 -2.56 35.96 8.51
CA SER A 59 -1.51 36.99 8.44
C SER A 59 -1.07 37.52 9.81
N ASP A 60 -1.89 37.35 10.84
CA ASP A 60 -1.63 37.78 12.22
C ASP A 60 -2.29 36.77 13.18
N LEU A 61 -1.52 36.28 14.14
CA LEU A 61 -2.00 35.44 15.25
C LEU A 61 -1.52 36.09 16.55
N ARG A 62 -2.45 36.71 17.28
CA ARG A 62 -2.14 37.37 18.55
C ARG A 62 -2.28 36.39 19.70
N THR A 63 -1.21 36.18 20.45
CA THR A 63 -1.23 35.43 21.69
C THR A 63 -1.39 36.38 22.89
N PRO A 64 -2.09 35.98 23.96
CA PRO A 64 -2.16 36.77 25.20
C PRO A 64 -0.75 37.02 25.77
N ALA A 65 -0.54 38.22 26.33
CA ALA A 65 0.73 38.56 26.96
C ALA A 65 0.97 37.73 28.24
N GLY A 66 2.23 37.38 28.51
CA GLY A 66 2.62 36.66 29.73
C GLY A 66 2.44 35.14 29.68
N LEU A 67 2.04 34.58 28.53
CA LEU A 67 2.03 33.13 28.30
C LEU A 67 3.34 32.71 27.63
N GLU A 68 4.09 31.84 28.30
CA GLU A 68 5.30 31.23 27.75
C GLU A 68 5.02 29.80 27.28
N SER A 69 5.61 29.40 26.14
CA SER A 69 5.54 28.02 25.66
C SER A 69 6.37 27.10 26.54
N LEU A 70 5.85 25.91 26.82
CA LEU A 70 6.65 24.83 27.39
C LEU A 70 7.71 24.37 26.38
N PRO A 71 8.87 23.85 26.85
CA PRO A 71 9.85 23.24 25.96
C PRO A 71 9.23 22.05 25.22
N LEU A 72 9.61 21.86 23.96
CA LEU A 72 9.20 20.68 23.19
C LEU A 72 9.78 19.42 23.86
N PRO A 73 8.97 18.36 24.07
CA PRO A 73 9.46 17.13 24.66
C PRO A 73 10.42 16.41 23.70
N ALA A 74 11.48 15.81 24.26
CA ALA A 74 12.30 14.85 23.54
C ALA A 74 11.61 13.48 23.53
N VAL A 75 11.90 12.64 22.52
CA VAL A 75 11.34 11.28 22.42
C VAL A 75 11.66 10.40 23.63
N SER A 76 12.77 10.67 24.31
CA SER A 76 13.17 10.00 25.55
C SER A 76 12.19 10.21 26.71
N LEU A 77 11.33 11.24 26.66
CA LEU A 77 10.24 11.43 27.62
C LEU A 77 9.29 10.22 27.64
N TRP A 78 9.10 9.57 26.49
CA TRP A 78 8.25 8.39 26.34
C TRP A 78 9.03 7.07 26.38
N GLY A 79 10.30 7.10 26.78
CA GLY A 79 11.17 5.92 26.76
C GLY A 79 11.49 5.43 25.34
N LEU A 80 11.36 6.30 24.33
CA LEU A 80 11.67 5.98 22.95
C LEU A 80 13.10 6.40 22.60
N GLU A 81 13.75 5.61 21.76
CA GLU A 81 15.04 5.94 21.16
C GLU A 81 14.85 6.80 19.92
N ASN A 82 15.88 7.56 19.55
CA ASN A 82 15.87 8.24 18.28
C ASN A 82 15.89 7.20 17.15
N PRO A 83 15.08 7.38 16.09
CA PRO A 83 15.04 6.46 14.98
C PRO A 83 16.42 6.38 14.31
N THR A 84 16.85 5.17 13.97
CA THR A 84 18.09 4.92 13.21
C THR A 84 17.87 4.94 11.69
N ALA A 85 16.60 4.97 11.26
CA ALA A 85 16.22 5.05 9.85
C ALA A 85 16.58 6.42 9.24
N ASP A 86 16.91 6.42 7.95
CA ASP A 86 17.10 7.61 7.15
C ASP A 86 15.75 8.24 6.80
N LEU A 87 15.25 9.08 7.70
CA LEU A 87 13.93 9.70 7.60
C LEU A 87 13.98 10.97 6.74
N PRO A 88 12.91 11.27 5.97
CA PRO A 88 12.83 12.52 5.22
C PRO A 88 12.78 13.72 6.18
N GLU A 89 13.39 14.84 5.77
CA GLU A 89 13.33 16.10 6.51
C GLU A 89 11.87 16.48 6.86
N PRO A 90 11.53 16.64 8.15
CA PRO A 90 10.16 16.93 8.57
C PRO A 90 9.80 18.42 8.40
N GLY A 91 8.53 18.75 8.63
CA GLY A 91 8.04 20.13 8.64
C GLY A 91 7.44 20.61 7.33
N GLU A 92 6.60 21.65 7.43
CA GLU A 92 5.80 22.19 6.32
C GLU A 92 6.66 22.65 5.14
N GLN A 93 7.79 23.31 5.40
CA GLN A 93 8.66 23.81 4.33
C GLN A 93 9.22 22.66 3.48
N ALA A 94 9.79 21.63 4.12
CA ALA A 94 10.31 20.45 3.42
C ALA A 94 9.20 19.71 2.65
N ALA A 95 8.00 19.63 3.24
CA ALA A 95 6.83 19.06 2.60
C ALA A 95 6.40 19.83 1.34
N ARG A 96 6.41 21.17 1.38
CA ARG A 96 6.13 22.04 0.21
C ARG A 96 7.16 21.87 -0.89
N ASP A 97 8.44 21.71 -0.54
CA ASP A 97 9.51 21.45 -1.51
C ASP A 97 9.36 20.07 -2.17
N ARG A 98 8.96 19.05 -1.41
CA ARG A 98 8.59 17.73 -1.96
C ARG A 98 7.39 17.82 -2.89
N LEU A 99 6.32 18.53 -2.51
CA LEU A 99 5.16 18.76 -3.38
C LEU A 99 5.55 19.47 -4.68
N LYS A 100 6.37 20.52 -4.59
CA LYS A 100 6.89 21.24 -5.77
C LYS A 100 7.69 20.33 -6.68
N SER A 101 8.54 19.46 -6.12
CA SER A 101 9.29 18.46 -6.89
C SER A 101 8.35 17.45 -7.55
N ALA A 102 7.37 16.93 -6.82
CA ALA A 102 6.38 15.98 -7.33
C ALA A 102 5.60 16.57 -8.51
N VAL A 103 5.08 17.78 -8.36
CA VAL A 103 4.33 18.50 -9.40
C VAL A 103 5.20 18.85 -10.60
N GLY A 104 6.44 19.31 -10.37
CA GLY A 104 7.32 19.77 -11.44
C GLY A 104 8.08 18.67 -12.19
N LYS A 105 8.20 17.44 -11.62
CA LYS A 105 9.10 16.40 -12.16
C LYS A 105 8.50 15.00 -12.24
N ILE A 106 7.51 14.69 -11.40
CA ILE A 106 7.06 13.30 -11.20
C ILE A 106 5.70 13.03 -11.84
N ILE A 107 4.69 13.85 -11.55
CA ILE A 107 3.28 13.51 -11.85
C ILE A 107 2.98 13.34 -13.36
N ASP A 108 3.69 14.07 -14.21
CA ASP A 108 3.57 14.00 -15.68
C ASP A 108 3.93 12.62 -16.25
N ARG A 109 4.75 11.84 -15.54
CA ARG A 109 5.19 10.49 -15.95
C ARG A 109 4.78 9.41 -14.95
N TYR A 110 4.02 9.77 -13.92
CA TYR A 110 3.55 8.90 -12.86
C TYR A 110 3.00 7.56 -13.38
N SER A 111 2.10 7.59 -14.37
CA SER A 111 1.50 6.38 -14.95
C SER A 111 2.53 5.34 -15.40
N ALA A 112 3.60 5.80 -16.05
CA ALA A 112 4.63 4.91 -16.61
C ALA A 112 5.69 4.47 -15.57
N ARG A 113 5.76 5.12 -14.41
CA ARG A 113 6.86 4.95 -13.45
C ARG A 113 6.45 4.42 -12.09
N ARG A 114 5.21 4.69 -11.65
CA ARG A 114 4.69 4.37 -10.30
C ARG A 114 4.75 2.90 -9.91
N ASP A 115 4.88 2.01 -10.88
CA ASP A 115 4.90 0.57 -10.66
C ASP A 115 6.33 0.02 -10.48
N PHE A 116 7.37 0.79 -10.80
CA PHE A 116 8.76 0.34 -10.80
C PHE A 116 9.52 0.86 -9.57
N PRO A 117 9.76 0.04 -8.54
CA PRO A 117 10.31 0.49 -7.26
C PRO A 117 11.75 1.04 -7.35
N ALA A 118 12.51 0.65 -8.39
CA ALA A 118 13.84 1.20 -8.63
C ALA A 118 13.81 2.68 -9.06
N GLN A 119 12.70 3.13 -9.66
CA GLN A 119 12.55 4.46 -10.22
C GLN A 119 12.05 5.45 -9.19
N ASP A 120 12.52 6.69 -9.28
CA ASP A 120 11.89 7.82 -8.59
C ASP A 120 10.61 8.23 -9.35
N GLY A 121 9.56 7.43 -9.13
CA GLY A 121 8.31 7.49 -9.88
C GLY A 121 7.09 7.91 -9.05
N THR A 122 7.27 8.25 -7.77
CA THR A 122 6.17 8.58 -6.84
C THR A 122 6.44 9.91 -6.13
N SER A 123 5.40 10.54 -5.60
CA SER A 123 5.52 11.90 -5.04
C SER A 123 6.25 11.97 -3.70
N ARG A 124 6.33 10.85 -2.94
CA ARG A 124 6.99 10.77 -1.62
C ARG A 124 6.47 11.83 -0.62
N ILE A 125 5.16 12.14 -0.66
CA ILE A 125 4.47 13.10 0.23
C ILE A 125 3.46 12.44 1.20
N SER A 126 3.43 11.11 1.28
CA SER A 126 2.45 10.35 2.07
C SER A 126 2.57 10.64 3.57
N GLN A 127 3.79 10.74 4.09
CA GLN A 127 4.08 11.19 5.46
C GLN A 127 3.63 12.63 5.69
N ASP A 128 3.77 13.51 4.69
CA ASP A 128 3.37 14.90 4.78
C ASP A 128 1.84 15.04 4.89
N LEU A 129 1.10 14.21 4.16
CA LEU A 129 -0.36 14.09 4.25
C LEU A 129 -0.82 13.43 5.56
N ARG A 130 -0.03 12.52 6.13
CA ARG A 130 -0.35 11.83 7.39
C ARG A 130 -0.29 12.79 8.59
N TYR A 131 0.71 13.66 8.63
CA TYR A 131 0.93 14.61 9.72
C TYR A 131 0.33 15.99 9.49
N GLY A 132 -0.39 16.20 8.37
CA GLY A 132 -1.00 17.48 8.05
C GLY A 132 0.01 18.58 7.69
N LEU A 133 1.24 18.21 7.32
CA LEU A 133 2.27 19.14 6.82
C LEU A 133 1.90 19.69 5.44
N LEU A 134 1.05 18.97 4.70
CA LEU A 134 0.38 19.45 3.50
C LEU A 134 -1.13 19.30 3.65
N SER A 135 -1.85 20.36 3.36
CA SER A 135 -3.30 20.30 3.18
C SER A 135 -3.62 19.54 1.88
N MET A 136 -4.57 18.60 1.96
CA MET A 136 -5.08 17.87 0.80
C MET A 136 -5.67 18.83 -0.26
N ARG A 137 -6.24 19.96 0.17
CA ARG A 137 -6.72 21.04 -0.72
C ARG A 137 -5.58 21.66 -1.52
N THR A 138 -4.45 21.95 -0.87
CA THR A 138 -3.25 22.50 -1.52
C THR A 138 -2.67 21.52 -2.53
N VAL A 139 -2.53 20.24 -2.14
CA VAL A 139 -2.03 19.20 -3.05
C VAL A 139 -2.91 19.10 -4.30
N TYR A 140 -4.23 19.01 -4.12
CA TYR A 140 -5.16 18.90 -5.24
C TYR A 140 -5.13 20.14 -6.14
N ALA A 141 -5.11 21.35 -5.58
CA ALA A 141 -5.06 22.60 -6.34
C ALA A 141 -3.81 22.69 -7.23
N GLU A 142 -2.63 22.37 -6.69
CA GLU A 142 -1.37 22.37 -7.46
C GLU A 142 -1.36 21.30 -8.55
N VAL A 143 -1.90 20.11 -8.27
CA VAL A 143 -2.03 19.02 -9.25
C VAL A 143 -2.98 19.38 -10.39
N VAL A 144 -4.15 19.96 -10.09
CA VAL A 144 -5.11 20.41 -11.11
C VAL A 144 -4.54 21.55 -11.96
N LYS A 145 -3.82 22.48 -11.33
CA LYS A 145 -3.12 23.55 -12.05
C LYS A 145 -2.09 22.98 -13.03
N ALA A 146 -1.26 22.02 -12.59
CA ALA A 146 -0.30 21.36 -13.46
C ALA A 146 -1.00 20.60 -14.62
N ARG A 147 -2.09 19.89 -14.30
CA ARG A 147 -2.92 19.19 -15.30
C ARG A 147 -3.46 20.14 -16.37
N ALA A 148 -3.94 21.32 -16.00
CA ALA A 148 -4.50 22.30 -16.94
C ALA A 148 -3.47 22.80 -17.95
N SER A 149 -2.18 22.86 -17.58
CA SER A 149 -1.08 23.23 -18.46
C SER A 149 -0.40 22.07 -19.19
N ALA A 150 -0.76 20.82 -18.87
CA ALA A 150 -0.06 19.64 -19.35
C ALA A 150 -0.52 19.19 -20.75
N ALA A 151 0.37 18.54 -21.50
CA ALA A 151 0.03 17.86 -22.75
C ALA A 151 -0.88 16.63 -22.48
N PRO A 152 -1.67 16.13 -23.46
CA PRO A 152 -2.65 15.07 -23.24
C PRO A 152 -2.11 13.80 -22.56
N ALA A 153 -0.91 13.34 -22.94
CA ALA A 153 -0.28 12.17 -22.31
C ALA A 153 0.06 12.40 -20.82
N ALA A 154 0.54 13.61 -20.49
CA ALA A 154 0.81 14.00 -19.11
C ALA A 154 -0.49 14.20 -18.31
N GLN A 155 -1.56 14.74 -18.93
CA GLN A 155 -2.88 14.84 -18.30
C GLN A 155 -3.41 13.47 -17.86
N ALA A 156 -3.31 12.45 -18.72
CA ALA A 156 -3.72 11.08 -18.36
C ALA A 156 -2.89 10.49 -17.21
N SER A 157 -1.60 10.83 -17.13
CA SER A 157 -0.74 10.46 -16.01
C SER A 157 -1.13 11.16 -14.71
N ILE A 158 -1.42 12.46 -14.77
CA ILE A 158 -1.89 13.25 -13.64
C ILE A 158 -3.28 12.78 -13.17
N ASP A 159 -4.16 12.37 -14.08
CA ASP A 159 -5.46 11.78 -13.73
C ASP A 159 -5.31 10.50 -12.90
N ILE A 160 -4.29 9.69 -13.18
CA ILE A 160 -3.96 8.52 -12.36
C ILE A 160 -3.49 8.99 -10.97
N TYR A 161 -2.64 10.01 -10.88
CA TYR A 161 -2.21 10.56 -9.59
C TYR A 161 -3.40 11.09 -8.76
N ILE A 162 -4.37 11.77 -9.39
CA ILE A 162 -5.60 12.24 -8.73
C ILE A 162 -6.43 11.06 -8.19
N LYS A 163 -6.46 9.91 -8.88
CA LYS A 163 -7.15 8.71 -8.37
C LYS A 163 -6.48 8.14 -7.13
N GLU A 164 -5.16 8.26 -6.99
CA GLU A 164 -4.46 7.85 -5.76
C GLU A 164 -4.83 8.74 -4.57
N LEU A 165 -5.08 10.04 -4.82
CA LEU A 165 -5.64 10.94 -3.81
C LEU A 165 -7.04 10.48 -3.36
N ALA A 166 -7.88 10.04 -4.32
CA ALA A 166 -9.19 9.47 -4.02
C ALA A 166 -9.11 8.13 -3.27
N TRP A 167 -8.08 7.30 -3.50
CA TRP A 167 -7.86 6.06 -2.76
C TRP A 167 -7.66 6.31 -1.27
N ARG A 168 -6.86 7.33 -0.91
CA ARG A 168 -6.69 7.74 0.49
C ARG A 168 -8.03 8.09 1.15
N GLU A 169 -8.87 8.88 0.47
CA GLU A 169 -10.18 9.26 1.01
C GLU A 169 -11.21 8.12 1.01
N PHE A 170 -11.09 7.18 0.08
CA PHE A 170 -11.88 5.95 0.09
C PHE A 170 -11.59 5.14 1.36
N TYR A 171 -10.31 4.93 1.71
CA TYR A 171 -9.97 4.22 2.93
C TYR A 171 -10.41 4.96 4.20
N LEU A 172 -10.25 6.28 4.26
CA LEU A 172 -10.80 7.10 5.35
C LEU A 172 -12.32 6.94 5.47
N ALA A 173 -13.04 6.90 4.34
CA ALA A 173 -14.48 6.69 4.33
C ALA A 173 -14.87 5.27 4.78
N ILE A 174 -14.13 4.24 4.36
CA ILE A 174 -14.33 2.87 4.84
C ILE A 174 -14.17 2.80 6.36
N LEU A 175 -13.08 3.33 6.91
CA LEU A 175 -12.85 3.31 8.35
C LEU A 175 -13.94 4.07 9.12
N HIS A 176 -14.38 5.22 8.61
CA HIS A 176 -15.42 6.01 9.24
C HIS A 176 -16.77 5.27 9.30
N HIS A 177 -17.20 4.67 8.19
CA HIS A 177 -18.51 4.01 8.10
C HIS A 177 -18.50 2.58 8.65
N PHE A 178 -17.33 1.95 8.72
CA PHE A 178 -17.16 0.55 9.14
C PHE A 178 -15.99 0.42 10.13
N PRO A 179 -16.05 1.02 11.33
CA PRO A 179 -14.91 1.07 12.26
C PRO A 179 -14.43 -0.32 12.72
N ASN A 180 -15.27 -1.35 12.64
CA ASN A 180 -14.90 -2.73 12.97
C ASN A 180 -13.79 -3.31 12.08
N VAL A 181 -13.45 -2.67 10.93
CA VAL A 181 -12.33 -3.08 10.08
C VAL A 181 -10.98 -3.10 10.79
N LEU A 182 -10.85 -2.39 11.91
CA LEU A 182 -9.65 -2.42 12.76
C LEU A 182 -9.50 -3.72 13.55
N HIS A 183 -10.55 -4.52 13.64
CA HIS A 183 -10.58 -5.73 14.48
C HIS A 183 -10.98 -6.97 13.70
N GLU A 184 -11.75 -6.79 12.62
CA GLU A 184 -12.36 -7.86 11.85
C GLU A 184 -12.13 -7.66 10.35
N GLU A 185 -12.18 -8.75 9.60
CA GLU A 185 -12.25 -8.72 8.15
C GLU A 185 -13.52 -7.97 7.70
N PHE A 186 -13.35 -7.06 6.73
CA PHE A 186 -14.44 -6.28 6.16
C PHE A 186 -15.49 -7.18 5.50
N ASN A 187 -15.03 -8.18 4.74
CA ASN A 187 -15.88 -9.24 4.23
C ASN A 187 -16.02 -10.33 5.29
N ALA A 188 -17.25 -10.50 5.80
CA ALA A 188 -17.57 -11.44 6.85
C ALA A 188 -17.30 -12.91 6.50
N ASP A 189 -17.31 -13.26 5.20
CA ASP A 189 -17.06 -14.63 4.73
C ASP A 189 -15.63 -15.12 5.04
N TRP A 190 -14.70 -14.20 5.29
CA TRP A 190 -13.29 -14.51 5.60
C TRP A 190 -12.94 -14.44 7.09
N ARG A 191 -13.93 -14.21 7.96
CA ARG A 191 -13.69 -14.19 9.40
C ARG A 191 -13.46 -15.59 9.92
N GLY A 192 -12.43 -15.76 10.74
CA GLY A 192 -12.07 -17.06 11.32
C GLY A 192 -11.33 -18.00 10.35
N VAL A 193 -10.74 -17.47 9.27
CA VAL A 193 -9.73 -18.22 8.50
C VAL A 193 -8.65 -18.72 9.46
N PRO A 194 -8.31 -20.02 9.44
CA PRO A 194 -7.26 -20.57 10.29
C PRO A 194 -5.90 -20.11 9.74
N TRP A 195 -5.28 -19.14 10.41
CA TRP A 195 -3.92 -18.70 10.10
C TRP A 195 -2.89 -19.56 10.83
N ASP A 196 -1.70 -19.69 10.24
CA ASP A 196 -0.58 -20.35 10.88
C ASP A 196 -0.03 -19.48 12.02
N GLU A 197 0.56 -20.12 13.02
CA GLU A 197 1.21 -19.41 14.13
C GLU A 197 2.51 -18.74 13.66
N PRO A 198 2.81 -17.50 14.09
CA PRO A 198 4.04 -16.83 13.72
C PRO A 198 5.26 -17.58 14.30
N GLY A 199 6.21 -17.91 13.43
CA GLY A 199 7.46 -18.59 13.78
C GLY A 199 8.68 -17.99 13.07
N GLU A 200 9.69 -18.82 12.80
CA GLU A 200 10.95 -18.38 12.17
C GLU A 200 10.74 -17.72 10.80
N THR A 201 9.73 -18.14 10.04
CA THR A 201 9.38 -17.53 8.75
C THR A 201 8.83 -16.11 8.89
N PHE A 202 8.12 -15.81 9.98
CA PHE A 202 7.66 -14.46 10.29
C PHE A 202 8.83 -13.55 10.68
N GLU A 203 9.75 -14.04 11.50
CA GLU A 203 10.98 -13.31 11.83
C GLU A 203 11.83 -13.05 10.58
N ALA A 204 12.02 -14.07 9.72
CA ALA A 204 12.70 -13.91 8.45
C ALA A 204 12.02 -12.90 7.53
N TRP A 205 10.67 -12.83 7.52
CA TRP A 205 9.94 -11.79 6.79
C TRP A 205 10.22 -10.41 7.36
N LYS A 206 10.07 -10.22 8.68
CA LYS A 206 10.31 -8.92 9.34
C LYS A 206 11.69 -8.36 9.04
N GLU A 207 12.70 -9.22 8.99
CA GLU A 207 14.11 -8.84 8.86
C GLU A 207 14.62 -8.85 7.40
N GLY A 208 13.79 -9.23 6.43
CA GLY A 208 14.18 -9.34 5.02
C GLY A 208 15.26 -10.40 4.77
N ARG A 209 15.01 -11.61 5.29
CA ARG A 209 15.85 -12.82 5.14
C ARG A 209 15.05 -14.05 4.70
N THR A 210 13.97 -13.84 3.95
CA THR A 210 13.10 -14.90 3.44
C THR A 210 13.75 -15.71 2.31
N GLY A 211 14.78 -15.18 1.66
CA GLY A 211 15.36 -15.77 0.46
C GLY A 211 14.59 -15.43 -0.82
N PHE A 212 13.57 -14.57 -0.75
CA PHE A 212 12.84 -14.02 -1.88
C PHE A 212 13.29 -12.55 -2.11
N PRO A 213 14.17 -12.28 -3.09
CA PRO A 213 14.88 -11.00 -3.17
C PRO A 213 14.02 -9.75 -3.18
N ILE A 214 12.87 -9.75 -3.87
CA ILE A 214 12.00 -8.57 -3.91
C ILE A 214 11.26 -8.33 -2.58
N VAL A 215 10.95 -9.39 -1.84
CA VAL A 215 10.34 -9.31 -0.50
C VAL A 215 11.38 -8.78 0.48
N ASP A 216 12.57 -9.39 0.46
CA ASP A 216 13.68 -9.03 1.35
C ASP A 216 14.15 -7.58 1.11
N ALA A 217 14.22 -7.14 -0.15
CA ALA A 217 14.55 -5.77 -0.51
C ALA A 217 13.51 -4.78 0.03
N GLY A 218 12.22 -5.13 -0.03
CA GLY A 218 11.14 -4.34 0.54
C GLY A 218 11.27 -4.15 2.05
N MET A 219 11.48 -5.25 2.77
CA MET A 219 11.58 -5.24 4.23
C MET A 219 12.83 -4.47 4.69
N ARG A 220 13.94 -4.57 3.94
CA ARG A 220 15.14 -3.77 4.19
C ARG A 220 14.95 -2.28 3.84
N GLU A 221 14.22 -1.93 2.77
CA GLU A 221 13.84 -0.53 2.49
C GLU A 221 13.03 0.05 3.66
N LEU A 222 12.04 -0.71 4.15
CA LEU A 222 11.19 -0.32 5.27
C LEU A 222 12.01 -0.02 6.53
N LEU A 223 12.87 -0.95 6.93
CA LEU A 223 13.69 -0.79 8.15
C LEU A 223 14.72 0.34 8.01
N ALA A 224 15.29 0.53 6.83
CA ALA A 224 16.31 1.54 6.60
C ALA A 224 15.75 2.96 6.47
N THR A 225 14.51 3.14 5.99
CA THR A 225 13.98 4.47 5.60
C THR A 225 12.62 4.82 6.21
N GLY A 226 11.98 3.87 6.88
CA GLY A 226 10.58 4.00 7.30
C GLY A 226 9.59 4.15 6.14
N PHE A 227 9.97 3.70 4.94
CA PHE A 227 9.14 3.72 3.74
C PHE A 227 9.30 2.40 2.99
N MET A 228 8.25 1.97 2.29
CA MET A 228 8.35 0.91 1.29
C MET A 228 7.56 1.29 0.05
N HIS A 229 8.09 1.04 -1.16
CA HIS A 229 7.35 1.34 -2.39
C HIS A 229 6.01 0.58 -2.46
N ASN A 230 4.91 1.22 -2.90
CA ASN A 230 3.56 0.63 -2.84
C ASN A 230 3.46 -0.74 -3.56
N ARG A 231 4.07 -0.89 -4.74
CA ARG A 231 4.14 -2.19 -5.43
C ARG A 231 4.76 -3.27 -4.54
N VAL A 232 5.82 -2.94 -3.81
CA VAL A 232 6.54 -3.87 -2.95
C VAL A 232 5.77 -4.13 -1.66
N ARG A 233 5.00 -3.16 -1.14
CA ARG A 233 4.03 -3.41 -0.06
C ARG A 233 3.01 -4.46 -0.44
N MET A 234 2.46 -4.39 -1.65
CA MET A 234 1.51 -5.39 -2.13
C MET A 234 2.16 -6.78 -2.22
N ILE A 235 3.39 -6.86 -2.75
CA ILE A 235 4.13 -8.12 -2.88
C ILE A 235 4.43 -8.72 -1.51
N THR A 236 4.98 -7.93 -0.58
CA THR A 236 5.35 -8.38 0.77
C THR A 236 4.14 -8.75 1.62
N ALA A 237 3.02 -8.03 1.48
CA ALA A 237 1.77 -8.34 2.18
C ALA A 237 1.10 -9.61 1.63
N MET A 238 1.09 -9.80 0.31
CA MET A 238 0.61 -11.05 -0.29
C MET A 238 1.53 -12.22 0.07
N PHE A 239 2.85 -12.01 0.12
CA PHE A 239 3.77 -13.04 0.59
C PHE A 239 3.45 -13.49 2.03
N LEU A 240 3.25 -12.54 2.94
CA LEU A 240 2.86 -12.86 4.33
C LEU A 240 1.54 -13.66 4.40
N THR A 241 0.51 -13.21 3.67
CA THR A 241 -0.85 -13.75 3.82
C THR A 241 -1.14 -14.95 2.94
N LYS A 242 -0.46 -15.11 1.81
CA LYS A 242 -0.73 -16.15 0.79
C LYS A 242 0.36 -17.21 0.72
N ASP A 243 1.62 -16.82 0.91
CA ASP A 243 2.74 -17.74 0.83
C ASP A 243 3.16 -18.24 2.23
N LEU A 244 3.13 -17.38 3.27
CA LEU A 244 3.40 -17.76 4.66
C LEU A 244 2.15 -18.13 5.47
N HIS A 245 0.95 -17.88 4.93
CA HIS A 245 -0.33 -18.16 5.58
C HIS A 245 -0.47 -17.57 7.00
N LEU A 246 0.08 -16.37 7.22
CA LEU A 246 0.02 -15.66 8.50
C LEU A 246 -1.09 -14.59 8.50
N ASP A 247 -1.67 -14.32 9.68
CA ASP A 247 -2.70 -13.29 9.83
C ASP A 247 -2.17 -11.92 9.38
N TRP A 248 -2.92 -11.28 8.49
CA TRP A 248 -2.61 -9.95 7.94
C TRP A 248 -2.44 -8.90 9.04
N LYS A 249 -3.07 -9.05 10.22
CA LYS A 249 -2.93 -8.15 11.37
C LYS A 249 -1.50 -8.11 11.92
N LEU A 250 -0.74 -9.21 11.79
CA LEU A 250 0.68 -9.25 12.18
C LEU A 250 1.51 -8.30 11.30
N GLY A 251 1.26 -8.36 9.99
CA GLY A 251 1.88 -7.48 9.01
C GLY A 251 1.43 -6.03 9.16
N GLU A 252 0.14 -5.81 9.39
CA GLU A 252 -0.44 -4.49 9.66
C GLU A 252 0.26 -3.80 10.84
N SER A 253 0.36 -4.52 11.96
CA SER A 253 1.05 -4.04 13.16
C SER A 253 2.53 -3.75 12.90
N TRP A 254 3.23 -4.65 12.20
CA TRP A 254 4.63 -4.44 11.85
C TRP A 254 4.84 -3.19 10.98
N PHE A 255 3.97 -2.98 9.99
CA PHE A 255 4.01 -1.79 9.14
C PHE A 255 3.75 -0.51 9.94
N MET A 256 2.79 -0.50 10.87
CA MET A 256 2.53 0.67 11.72
C MET A 256 3.71 1.01 12.65
N GLN A 257 4.53 0.04 13.02
CA GLN A 257 5.71 0.26 13.85
C GLN A 257 6.89 0.89 13.09
N HIS A 258 6.92 0.77 11.75
CA HIS A 258 8.08 1.17 10.94
C HIS A 258 7.78 2.23 9.87
N LEU A 259 6.54 2.32 9.38
CA LEU A 259 6.18 3.30 8.36
C LEU A 259 6.09 4.70 8.96
N THR A 260 6.93 5.61 8.47
CA THR A 260 6.86 7.05 8.76
C THR A 260 5.48 7.63 8.42
N GLU A 261 4.85 7.08 7.38
CA GLU A 261 3.54 7.46 6.87
C GLU A 261 2.39 6.57 7.38
N GLY A 262 2.61 5.79 8.44
CA GLY A 262 1.61 4.89 9.03
C GLY A 262 0.28 5.59 9.34
N GLU A 263 -0.68 5.44 8.44
CA GLU A 263 -2.05 5.96 8.54
C GLU A 263 -2.99 4.77 8.69
N ILE A 264 -3.76 4.74 9.77
CA ILE A 264 -4.50 3.56 10.18
C ILE A 264 -5.51 3.11 9.10
N ALA A 265 -6.23 4.02 8.44
CA ALA A 265 -7.22 3.67 7.44
C ALA A 265 -6.57 3.12 6.17
N SER A 266 -5.54 3.79 5.66
CA SER A 266 -4.82 3.41 4.46
C SER A 266 -4.00 2.13 4.65
N ASN A 267 -3.36 1.96 5.81
CA ASN A 267 -2.63 0.75 6.15
C ASN A 267 -3.58 -0.44 6.30
N ASN A 268 -4.63 -0.31 7.11
CA ASN A 268 -5.66 -1.35 7.28
C ASN A 268 -6.28 -1.75 5.94
N GLY A 269 -6.71 -0.75 5.16
CA GLY A 269 -7.32 -0.95 3.86
C GLY A 269 -6.39 -1.65 2.86
N GLY A 270 -5.10 -1.30 2.85
CA GLY A 270 -4.10 -1.96 2.00
C GLY A 270 -3.82 -3.41 2.41
N TRP A 271 -3.74 -3.68 3.71
CA TRP A 271 -3.56 -5.04 4.25
C TRP A 271 -4.76 -5.93 3.95
N GLN A 272 -5.98 -5.46 4.23
CA GLN A 272 -7.20 -6.21 3.91
C GLN A 272 -7.38 -6.40 2.39
N TRP A 273 -6.99 -5.42 1.57
CA TRP A 273 -6.99 -5.57 0.12
C TRP A 273 -6.04 -6.68 -0.35
N SER A 274 -4.85 -6.74 0.22
CA SER A 274 -3.82 -7.74 -0.11
C SER A 274 -4.18 -9.14 0.40
N ALA A 275 -4.83 -9.21 1.57
CA ALA A 275 -5.33 -10.46 2.15
C ALA A 275 -6.59 -11.00 1.44
N GLY A 276 -7.26 -10.22 0.59
CA GLY A 276 -8.50 -10.63 -0.06
C GLY A 276 -9.75 -10.48 0.82
N THR A 277 -9.63 -9.80 1.97
CA THR A 277 -10.65 -9.71 3.01
C THR A 277 -11.33 -8.33 3.08
N GLY A 278 -10.78 -7.33 2.38
CA GLY A 278 -11.19 -5.93 2.41
C GLY A 278 -12.34 -5.52 1.49
N ALA A 279 -12.69 -4.24 1.56
CA ALA A 279 -13.52 -3.56 0.57
C ALA A 279 -12.76 -3.48 -0.78
N ASP A 280 -13.41 -3.84 -1.88
CA ASP A 280 -12.77 -3.94 -3.22
C ASP A 280 -11.51 -4.82 -3.26
N ALA A 281 -11.44 -5.84 -2.40
CA ALA A 281 -10.23 -6.64 -2.26
C ALA A 281 -9.87 -7.39 -3.54
N ALA A 282 -8.57 -7.65 -3.71
CA ALA A 282 -8.11 -8.59 -4.72
C ALA A 282 -8.84 -9.93 -4.52
N PRO A 283 -9.27 -10.61 -5.60
CA PRO A 283 -9.84 -11.95 -5.46
C PRO A 283 -8.86 -12.85 -4.68
N TYR A 284 -9.35 -13.64 -3.72
CA TYR A 284 -8.47 -14.40 -2.81
C TYR A 284 -7.45 -15.29 -3.52
N PHE A 285 -7.82 -15.86 -4.68
CA PHE A 285 -6.96 -16.68 -5.53
C PHE A 285 -5.90 -15.90 -6.33
N ARG A 286 -5.91 -14.56 -6.27
CA ARG A 286 -4.88 -13.73 -6.88
C ARG A 286 -3.63 -13.76 -6.00
N ILE A 287 -2.69 -14.62 -6.36
CA ILE A 287 -1.38 -14.72 -5.71
C ILE A 287 -0.35 -13.97 -6.55
N GLN A 288 0.38 -13.05 -5.93
CA GLN A 288 1.51 -12.36 -6.56
C GLN A 288 2.80 -13.16 -6.32
N ASN A 289 3.08 -14.15 -7.17
CA ASN A 289 4.33 -14.91 -7.10
C ASN A 289 5.52 -13.93 -7.14
N PRO A 290 6.34 -13.82 -6.07
CA PRO A 290 7.37 -12.78 -5.97
C PRO A 290 8.36 -12.81 -7.13
N TRP A 291 8.73 -13.99 -7.64
CA TRP A 291 9.65 -14.14 -8.76
C TRP A 291 9.11 -13.55 -10.07
N SER A 292 7.83 -13.80 -10.35
CA SER A 292 7.14 -13.21 -11.51
C SER A 292 7.00 -11.69 -11.37
N GLN A 293 6.79 -11.21 -10.14
CA GLN A 293 6.69 -9.78 -9.86
C GLN A 293 8.05 -9.09 -10.05
N THR A 294 9.14 -9.72 -9.64
CA THR A 294 10.50 -9.23 -9.93
C THR A 294 10.71 -9.06 -11.43
N GLY A 295 10.46 -10.11 -12.22
CA GLY A 295 10.65 -10.04 -13.68
C GLY A 295 9.81 -8.94 -14.35
N ARG A 296 8.67 -8.56 -13.76
CA ARG A 296 7.80 -7.51 -14.28
C ARG A 296 8.17 -6.09 -13.82
N TYR A 297 8.56 -5.93 -12.56
CA TYR A 297 8.68 -4.62 -11.92
C TYR A 297 10.12 -4.23 -11.55
N ASP A 298 11.05 -5.17 -11.52
CA ASP A 298 12.49 -4.94 -11.33
C ASP A 298 13.33 -5.86 -12.24
N PRO A 299 13.12 -5.82 -13.58
CA PRO A 299 13.76 -6.76 -14.52
C PRO A 299 15.29 -6.71 -14.50
N ASP A 300 15.86 -5.54 -14.23
CA ASP A 300 17.31 -5.32 -14.15
C ASP A 300 17.85 -5.52 -12.72
N GLY A 301 17.00 -5.89 -11.76
CA GLY A 301 17.36 -6.11 -10.36
C GLY A 301 17.90 -4.86 -9.65
N ILE A 302 17.60 -3.66 -10.14
CA ILE A 302 18.17 -2.41 -9.63
C ILE A 302 17.68 -2.14 -8.21
N TYR A 303 16.39 -2.38 -7.94
CA TYR A 303 15.82 -2.21 -6.62
C TYR A 303 16.35 -3.27 -5.64
N ILE A 304 16.39 -4.53 -6.06
CA ILE A 304 16.93 -5.63 -5.25
C ILE A 304 18.39 -5.35 -4.86
N LYS A 305 19.24 -5.02 -5.83
CA LYS A 305 20.67 -4.76 -5.59
C LYS A 305 20.93 -3.53 -4.71
N ARG A 306 20.03 -2.55 -4.72
CA ARG A 306 20.12 -1.37 -3.86
C ARG A 306 19.95 -1.73 -2.38
N TRP A 307 18.99 -2.60 -2.08
CA TRP A 307 18.61 -2.94 -0.70
C TRP A 307 19.22 -4.25 -0.19
N ILE A 308 19.82 -5.03 -1.08
CA ILE A 308 20.51 -6.29 -0.76
C ILE A 308 21.92 -6.24 -1.35
N PRO A 309 22.88 -5.57 -0.68
CA PRO A 309 24.24 -5.39 -1.19
C PRO A 309 24.97 -6.71 -1.49
N GLU A 310 24.66 -7.78 -0.76
CA GLU A 310 25.21 -9.11 -1.01
C GLU A 310 24.80 -9.69 -2.38
N LEU A 311 23.73 -9.17 -2.99
CA LEU A 311 23.27 -9.56 -4.34
C LEU A 311 23.73 -8.58 -5.44
N ALA A 312 24.53 -7.56 -5.13
CA ALA A 312 24.91 -6.50 -6.07
C ALA A 312 25.53 -7.01 -7.39
N HIS A 313 26.27 -8.12 -7.33
CA HIS A 313 26.96 -8.72 -8.48
C HIS A 313 26.23 -9.91 -9.10
N VAL A 314 25.04 -10.27 -8.59
CA VAL A 314 24.24 -11.37 -9.13
C VAL A 314 23.58 -10.95 -10.44
N ASP A 315 23.52 -11.86 -11.41
CA ASP A 315 22.80 -11.64 -12.66
C ASP A 315 21.30 -11.45 -12.38
N PRO A 316 20.67 -10.33 -12.79
CA PRO A 316 19.24 -10.09 -12.58
C PRO A 316 18.32 -11.21 -13.08
N ALA A 317 18.73 -11.96 -14.10
CA ALA A 317 17.96 -13.10 -14.60
C ALA A 317 17.69 -14.16 -13.51
N LEU A 318 18.59 -14.29 -12.53
CA LEU A 318 18.46 -15.21 -11.40
C LEU A 318 17.44 -14.75 -10.34
N PHE A 319 16.97 -13.50 -10.38
CA PHE A 319 15.93 -13.00 -9.45
C PHE A 319 14.50 -13.31 -9.91
N THR A 320 14.35 -14.03 -11.03
CA THR A 320 13.04 -14.33 -11.65
C THR A 320 12.59 -15.77 -11.45
N ALA A 321 13.37 -16.59 -10.75
CA ALA A 321 13.01 -17.95 -10.37
C ALA A 321 13.78 -18.38 -9.11
N PRO A 322 13.27 -19.37 -8.34
CA PRO A 322 14.02 -19.96 -7.24
C PRO A 322 15.39 -20.49 -7.67
N PRO A 323 16.41 -20.44 -6.79
CA PRO A 323 17.71 -20.99 -7.08
C PRO A 323 17.65 -22.48 -7.41
N LYS A 324 18.40 -22.90 -8.43
CA LYS A 324 18.57 -24.32 -8.75
C LYS A 324 19.54 -24.99 -7.77
N ASP A 325 19.37 -26.29 -7.58
CA ASP A 325 20.33 -27.15 -6.88
C ASP A 325 20.57 -26.85 -5.39
N GLY A 326 19.64 -26.16 -4.73
CA GLY A 326 19.69 -25.89 -3.28
C GLY A 326 20.84 -24.98 -2.86
N ARG A 327 21.32 -24.10 -3.75
CA ARG A 327 22.38 -23.13 -3.46
C ARG A 327 21.82 -21.71 -3.35
N PRO A 328 22.31 -20.87 -2.42
CA PRO A 328 21.87 -19.49 -2.34
C PRO A 328 22.31 -18.68 -3.57
N LEU A 329 21.61 -17.58 -3.85
CA LEU A 329 21.91 -16.68 -4.97
C LEU A 329 23.30 -16.03 -4.87
N ALA A 330 23.77 -15.82 -3.64
CA ALA A 330 25.12 -15.32 -3.34
C ALA A 330 25.57 -15.83 -1.96
N PRO A 331 26.88 -15.86 -1.68
CA PRO A 331 27.39 -16.12 -0.33
C PRO A 331 26.77 -15.15 0.70
N GLY A 332 26.24 -15.68 1.79
CA GLY A 332 25.62 -14.89 2.87
C GLY A 332 24.15 -14.53 2.66
N TYR A 333 23.59 -14.75 1.47
CA TYR A 333 22.15 -14.61 1.24
C TYR A 333 21.43 -15.94 1.55
N PRO A 334 20.27 -15.94 2.24
CA PRO A 334 19.59 -17.16 2.63
C PRO A 334 18.99 -17.92 1.43
N LEU A 335 18.78 -19.22 1.62
CA LEU A 335 17.90 -20.00 0.74
C LEU A 335 16.44 -19.57 0.96
N PRO A 336 15.57 -19.72 -0.06
CA PRO A 336 14.14 -19.49 0.12
C PRO A 336 13.58 -20.28 1.32
N CYS A 337 12.89 -19.60 2.24
CA CYS A 337 12.26 -20.21 3.40
C CYS A 337 11.06 -21.10 3.04
N LEU A 338 10.58 -21.03 1.79
CA LEU A 338 9.53 -21.87 1.23
C LEU A 338 10.05 -22.63 0.01
N SER A 339 9.70 -23.92 -0.09
CA SER A 339 9.92 -24.72 -1.29
C SER A 339 8.76 -24.60 -2.28
N LEU A 340 9.05 -24.63 -3.58
CA LEU A 340 8.01 -24.65 -4.63
C LEU A 340 7.44 -26.07 -4.77
N HIS A 341 6.12 -26.25 -4.60
CA HIS A 341 5.40 -27.48 -4.92
C HIS A 341 4.26 -27.19 -5.90
N ASN A 342 4.32 -27.74 -7.12
CA ASN A 342 3.28 -27.59 -8.16
C ASN A 342 2.95 -26.14 -8.57
N GLY A 343 3.94 -25.25 -8.62
CA GLY A 343 3.75 -23.87 -9.09
C GLY A 343 3.16 -22.91 -8.05
N LEU A 344 2.89 -23.41 -6.83
CA LEU A 344 2.56 -22.65 -5.64
C LEU A 344 3.65 -22.90 -4.59
N TYR A 345 3.95 -21.92 -3.75
CA TYR A 345 4.71 -22.17 -2.53
C TYR A 345 3.75 -22.84 -1.56
N LEU A 346 3.87 -24.15 -1.39
CA LEU A 346 3.06 -24.93 -0.46
C LEU A 346 4.01 -25.72 0.44
N PHE A 347 3.80 -25.58 1.75
CA PHE A 347 3.98 -26.68 2.68
C PHE A 347 2.77 -26.72 3.62
N GLY A 348 2.17 -27.91 3.77
CA GLY A 348 0.90 -28.16 4.46
C GLY A 348 -0.17 -28.66 3.48
N GLN A 349 -0.73 -29.84 3.70
CA GLN A 349 -1.64 -30.57 2.80
C GLN A 349 -3.01 -29.88 2.58
N ASP A 350 -3.27 -28.72 3.16
CA ASP A 350 -4.63 -28.32 3.52
C ASP A 350 -5.39 -27.53 2.44
N LEU A 351 -4.75 -27.11 1.35
CA LEU A 351 -5.48 -26.40 0.27
C LEU A 351 -6.29 -27.32 -0.65
N LEU A 352 -5.94 -28.61 -0.72
CA LEU A 352 -6.83 -29.62 -1.33
C LEU A 352 -7.99 -29.98 -0.39
N ASP A 353 -7.81 -29.83 0.93
CA ASP A 353 -8.86 -30.03 1.93
C ASP A 353 -9.75 -28.79 2.14
N PHE A 354 -9.32 -27.60 1.70
CA PHE A 354 -10.15 -26.38 1.64
C PHE A 354 -11.33 -26.51 0.66
N GLU A 355 -11.25 -27.42 -0.32
CA GLU A 355 -12.36 -27.77 -1.19
C GLU A 355 -13.49 -28.50 -0.42
N VAL A 356 -13.17 -29.07 0.74
CA VAL A 356 -14.10 -29.86 1.59
C VAL A 356 -14.74 -29.01 2.69
N ALA A 357 -14.12 -27.91 3.13
CA ALA A 357 -14.57 -27.14 4.29
C ALA A 357 -15.63 -26.04 4.00
N LEU A 358 -15.85 -25.63 2.75
CA LEU A 358 -16.87 -24.61 2.40
C LEU A 358 -17.73 -25.01 1.18
N PRO A 359 -18.62 -26.01 1.29
CA PRO A 359 -19.49 -26.42 0.18
C PRO A 359 -20.47 -25.32 -0.28
N SER A 360 -20.75 -24.32 0.56
CA SER A 360 -21.75 -23.28 0.29
C SER A 360 -21.26 -22.16 -0.62
N ILE A 361 -19.96 -21.88 -0.68
CA ILE A 361 -19.39 -20.78 -1.49
C ILE A 361 -19.29 -21.17 -2.98
N TRP A 362 -19.10 -22.45 -3.28
CA TRP A 362 -18.84 -22.93 -4.64
C TRP A 362 -20.09 -23.27 -5.46
N SER A 363 -21.29 -23.27 -4.87
CA SER A 363 -22.52 -23.70 -5.54
C SER A 363 -23.22 -22.61 -6.39
N LEU A 364 -22.73 -21.38 -6.42
CA LEU A 364 -23.45 -20.25 -7.05
C LEU A 364 -22.66 -19.41 -8.07
N SER A 365 -21.60 -19.92 -8.70
CA SER A 365 -20.93 -19.18 -9.78
C SER A 365 -20.57 -20.04 -11.02
N PRO A 366 -20.89 -19.61 -12.26
CA PRO A 366 -20.70 -20.40 -13.48
C PRO A 366 -19.24 -20.42 -14.00
N LEU A 367 -18.24 -20.37 -13.12
CA LEU A 367 -16.82 -20.19 -13.48
C LEU A 367 -15.98 -21.49 -13.50
N ARG A 368 -16.61 -22.63 -13.80
CA ARG A 368 -15.93 -23.94 -14.00
C ARG A 368 -15.11 -24.04 -15.32
N ARG A 369 -14.69 -22.93 -15.95
CA ARG A 369 -14.09 -22.97 -17.31
C ARG A 369 -12.76 -22.23 -17.52
N CYS A 370 -12.02 -21.92 -16.46
CA CYS A 370 -10.69 -21.30 -16.61
C CYS A 370 -9.61 -22.02 -15.81
N VAL A 371 -9.53 -23.35 -15.92
CA VAL A 371 -8.31 -24.10 -15.58
C VAL A 371 -8.17 -25.23 -16.58
N ASP A 372 -7.86 -24.90 -17.84
CA ASP A 372 -7.30 -25.85 -18.78
C ASP A 372 -5.95 -25.30 -19.24
N VAL A 373 -4.89 -25.93 -18.75
CA VAL A 373 -3.51 -25.69 -19.19
C VAL A 373 -3.32 -26.54 -20.45
N GLU A 374 -3.45 -25.95 -21.64
CA GLU A 374 -3.08 -26.65 -22.87
C GLU A 374 -1.55 -26.74 -23.00
N PRO A 375 -0.99 -27.94 -23.27
CA PRO A 375 0.44 -28.09 -23.51
C PRO A 375 0.82 -27.61 -24.93
N ILE A 376 1.87 -26.80 -24.99
CA ILE A 376 2.53 -26.33 -26.22
C ILE A 376 2.96 -27.54 -27.06
N ARG A 377 2.45 -27.66 -28.29
CA ARG A 377 2.96 -28.62 -29.30
C ARG A 377 3.92 -27.92 -30.27
N PRO A 378 4.92 -28.64 -30.82
CA PRO A 378 5.97 -28.05 -31.64
C PRO A 378 5.49 -27.67 -33.04
N ILE A 379 6.16 -26.67 -33.60
CA ILE A 379 6.00 -26.15 -34.97
C ILE A 379 6.43 -27.22 -36.00
N GLU A 380 5.52 -27.61 -36.89
CA GLU A 380 5.85 -28.24 -38.17
C GLU A 380 5.30 -27.40 -39.34
N ARG A 381 6.11 -27.34 -40.41
CA ARG A 381 5.92 -26.58 -41.65
C ARG A 381 4.90 -27.23 -42.62
N LEU A 382 4.55 -26.45 -43.65
CA LEU A 382 3.92 -26.79 -44.94
C LEU A 382 2.38 -26.77 -44.90
N GLN A 383 1.60 -26.25 -45.86
CA GLN A 383 1.84 -25.87 -47.25
C GLN A 383 0.65 -25.01 -47.77
N LEU A 384 0.93 -24.24 -48.82
CA LEU A 384 0.11 -23.43 -49.74
C LEU A 384 -1.36 -23.86 -50.02
N LEU A 385 -2.29 -22.87 -50.01
CA LEU A 385 -3.41 -22.49 -50.94
C LEU A 385 -4.21 -23.56 -51.75
N PRO A 386 -5.36 -23.23 -52.39
CA PRO A 386 -6.41 -22.21 -52.15
C PRO A 386 -7.87 -22.79 -52.25
N GLY A 387 -8.87 -21.96 -52.00
CA GLY A 387 -10.29 -22.21 -52.29
C GLY A 387 -11.17 -21.02 -51.96
#